data_AF-A0A7J8PRJ8-F1
#
_entry.id   AF-A0A7J8PRJ8-F1
#
_cell.length_a   1.000
_cell.length_b   1.000
_cell.length_c   1.000
_cell.angle_alpha   90.00
_cell.angle_beta   90.00
_cell.angle_gamma   90.00
#
_symmetry.space_group_name_H-M   'P 1'
#
loop_
_entity.id
_entity.type
_entity.pdbx_description
1 polymer ?
#
loop_
_entity_poly.entity_id
_entity_poly.type
_entity_poly.pdbx_seq_one_letter_code
_entity_poly.pdbx_strand_id
1 'polypeptide(L)' 'MDMLLVHGSGRLRLMRFFLLLQMGKHLSLPYVEYVKVKTVKIKAGKHTHNGCGIDGEFFPLNGQVASSLL' A
#
# COMPACT_ATOMS: atom_id res chain seq x y z
N MET A 1 -3.11 9.96 8.58
CA MET A 1 -3.41 8.99 7.53
C MET A 1 -2.86 7.67 7.98
N ASP A 2 -3.62 6.62 7.75
CA ASP A 2 -3.21 5.25 8.04
C ASP A 2 -2.48 4.70 6.82
N MET A 3 -1.19 4.46 6.94
CA MET A 3 -0.37 3.88 5.88
C MET A 3 -0.19 2.38 6.17
N LEU A 4 -0.58 1.55 5.21
CA LEU A 4 -0.38 0.11 5.25
C LEU A 4 0.61 -0.29 4.15
N LEU A 5 1.76 -0.82 4.53
CA LEU A 5 2.78 -1.30 3.61
C LEU A 5 2.80 -2.84 3.62
N VAL A 6 2.47 -3.43 2.48
CA VAL A 6 2.63 -4.88 2.27
C VAL A 6 3.93 -5.10 1.52
N HIS A 7 4.91 -5.69 2.20
CA HIS A 7 6.20 -6.00 1.59
C HIS A 7 6.02 -7.01 0.45
N GLY A 8 6.93 -6.94 -0.53
CA GLY A 8 6.94 -7.84 -1.69
C GLY A 8 6.78 -9.29 -1.24
N SER A 9 5.68 -9.92 -1.63
CA SER A 9 5.28 -11.24 -1.15
C SER A 9 4.77 -12.10 -2.30
N GLY A 10 5.01 -13.40 -2.24
CA GLY A 10 4.51 -14.34 -3.25
C GLY A 10 2.97 -14.41 -3.25
N ARG A 11 2.39 -14.90 -4.36
CA ARG A 11 0.93 -14.93 -4.57
C ARG A 11 0.14 -15.56 -3.41
N LEU A 12 0.66 -16.65 -2.80
CA LEU A 12 0.02 -17.32 -1.65
C LEU A 12 -0.03 -16.44 -0.40
N ARG A 13 1.01 -15.64 -0.15
CA ARG A 13 1.04 -14.69 0.97
C ARG A 13 0.04 -13.55 0.71
N LEU A 14 -0.05 -13.06 -0.52
CA LEU A 14 -1.03 -12.04 -0.89
C LEU A 14 -2.48 -12.53 -0.73
N MET A 15 -2.77 -13.77 -1.13
CA MET A 15 -4.09 -14.38 -0.89
C MET A 15 -4.43 -14.45 0.60
N ARG A 16 -3.47 -14.87 1.44
CA ARG A 16 -3.63 -14.89 2.90
C ARG A 16 -3.86 -13.49 3.47
N PHE A 17 -3.17 -12.48 2.94
CA PHE A 17 -3.37 -11.08 3.33
C PHE A 17 -4.81 -10.65 3.09
N PHE A 18 -5.39 -10.88 1.90
CA PHE A 18 -6.76 -10.46 1.60
C PHE A 18 -7.81 -11.14 2.51
N LEU A 19 -7.65 -12.44 2.80
CA LEU A 19 -8.53 -13.14 3.73
C LEU A 19 -8.46 -12.51 5.14
N LEU A 20 -7.26 -12.24 5.64
CA LEU A 20 -7.09 -11.63 6.95
C LEU A 20 -7.48 -10.15 6.97
N LEU A 21 -7.40 -9.45 5.82
CA LEU A 21 -7.87 -8.07 5.67
C LEU A 21 -9.37 -8.00 5.89
N GLN A 22 -10.14 -8.89 5.26
CA GLN A 22 -11.59 -8.98 5.44
C GLN A 22 -12.00 -9.34 6.89
N MET A 23 -11.15 -10.09 7.60
CA MET A 23 -11.34 -10.44 9.02
C MET A 23 -10.75 -9.40 10.00
N GLY A 24 -10.11 -8.33 9.52
CA GLY A 24 -9.45 -7.33 10.39
C GLY A 24 -8.17 -7.81 11.09
N LYS A 25 -7.58 -8.94 10.71
CA LYS A 25 -6.40 -9.56 11.35
C LYS A 25 -5.09 -9.44 10.56
N HIS A 26 -5.09 -8.65 9.49
CA HIS A 26 -3.97 -8.53 8.56
C HIS A 26 -2.67 -8.00 9.19
N LEU A 27 -2.75 -7.22 10.27
CA LEU A 27 -1.59 -6.70 11.00
C LEU A 27 -0.78 -7.77 11.75
N SER A 28 -1.33 -8.98 11.91
CA SER A 28 -0.59 -10.11 12.51
C SER A 28 0.43 -10.74 11.57
N LEU A 29 0.43 -10.35 10.28
CA LEU A 29 1.33 -10.90 9.28
C LEU A 29 2.70 -10.19 9.35
N PRO A 30 3.82 -10.93 9.38
CA PRO A 30 5.16 -10.35 9.57
C PRO A 30 5.66 -9.53 8.36
N TYR A 31 4.93 -9.53 7.25
CA TYR A 31 5.25 -8.76 6.03
C TYR A 31 4.30 -7.57 5.81
N VAL A 32 3.44 -7.28 6.79
CA VAL A 32 2.51 -6.15 6.79
C VAL A 32 2.97 -5.16 7.84
N GLU A 33 3.23 -3.93 7.42
CA GLU A 33 3.63 -2.84 8.31
C GLU A 33 2.55 -1.76 8.30
N TYR A 34 2.23 -1.24 9.48
CA TYR A 34 1.23 -0.21 9.67
C TYR A 34 1.84 0.98 10.40
N VAL A 35 1.70 2.17 9.81
CA VAL A 35 2.26 3.41 10.35
C VAL A 35 1.23 4.53 10.22
N LYS A 36 1.03 5.28 11.30
CA LYS A 36 0.26 6.53 11.24
C LYS A 36 1.18 7.67 10.83
N VAL A 37 0.88 8.28 9.69
CA VAL A 37 1.67 9.38 9.12
C VAL A 37 0.82 10.63 8.93
N LYS A 38 1.45 11.82 9.05
CA LYS A 38 0.82 13.10 8.69
C LYS A 38 0.94 13.39 7.19
N THR A 39 2.09 13.05 6.63
CA THR A 39 2.42 13.26 5.22
C THR A 39 3.15 12.03 4.70
N VAL A 40 2.81 11.62 3.48
CA VAL A 40 3.44 10.49 2.79
C VAL A 40 3.87 10.93 1.39
N LYS A 41 5.06 10.50 0.97
CA LYS A 41 5.56 10.68 -0.40
C LYS A 41 5.97 9.32 -0.94
N ILE A 42 5.39 8.92 -2.06
CA ILE A 42 5.59 7.61 -2.68
C ILE A 42 6.17 7.82 -4.08
N LYS A 43 7.21 7.07 -4.40
CA LYS A 43 7.86 7.06 -5.71
C LYS A 43 7.89 5.63 -6.24
N ALA A 44 7.55 5.45 -7.51
CA ALA A 44 7.61 4.14 -8.15
C ALA A 44 9.07 3.68 -8.30
N GLY A 45 9.32 2.39 -8.08
CA GLY A 45 10.62 1.76 -8.31
C GLY A 45 10.84 1.46 -9.80
N LYS A 46 12.09 1.15 -10.18
CA LYS A 46 12.48 0.91 -11.59
C LYS A 46 11.75 -0.26 -12.27
N HIS A 47 11.22 -1.22 -11.51
CA HIS A 47 10.56 -2.44 -12.00
C HIS A 47 9.11 -2.57 -11.52
N THR A 48 8.48 -1.47 -11.08
CA THR A 48 7.10 -1.50 -10.58
C THR A 48 6.15 -0.85 -11.57
N HIS A 49 4.89 -1.29 -11.58
CA HIS A 49 3.85 -0.66 -12.39
C HIS A 49 3.63 0.78 -11.92
N ASN A 50 3.60 1.74 -12.85
CA ASN A 50 3.46 3.17 -12.56
C ASN A 50 1.99 3.57 -12.39
N GLY A 51 1.25 2.86 -11.55
CA GLY A 51 -0.17 3.10 -11.31
C GLY A 51 -0.46 3.45 -9.86
N CYS A 52 -1.36 4.39 -9.62
CA CYS A 52 -1.83 4.75 -8.29
C CYS A 52 -3.35 4.90 -8.29
N GLY A 53 -4.02 4.13 -7.43
CA GLY A 53 -5.45 4.32 -7.17
C GLY A 53 -5.64 5.45 -6.17
N ILE A 54 -6.38 6.49 -6.54
CA ILE A 54 -6.76 7.60 -5.65
C ILE A 54 -8.29 7.62 -5.62
N ASP A 55 -8.87 7.42 -4.44
CA ASP A 55 -10.33 7.45 -4.22
C ASP A 55 -11.17 6.58 -5.17
N GLY A 56 -10.58 5.47 -5.65
CA GLY A 56 -11.23 4.53 -6.59
C GLY A 56 -10.90 4.77 -8.06
N GLU A 57 -10.25 5.88 -8.40
CA GLU A 57 -9.79 6.19 -9.76
C GLU A 57 -8.33 5.81 -9.97
N PHE A 58 -7.99 5.31 -11.16
CA PHE A 58 -6.63 4.90 -11.49
C PHE A 58 -5.87 6.01 -12.21
N PHE A 59 -4.80 6.51 -11.58
CA PHE A 59 -3.93 7.54 -12.14
C PHE A 59 -2.56 6.98 -12.51
N PRO A 60 -2.01 7.35 -13.68
CA PRO A 60 -0.61 7.05 -14.00
C PRO A 60 0.33 7.86 -13.11
N LEU A 61 1.30 7.19 -12.51
CA LEU A 61 2.35 7.79 -11.69
C LEU A 61 3.42 8.42 -12.59
N ASN A 62 3.33 9.73 -12.79
CA ASN A 62 4.38 10.53 -13.44
C ASN A 62 5.50 10.89 -12.44
N GLY A 63 6.14 9.88 -11.86
CA GLY A 63 7.30 10.04 -10.98
C GLY A 63 6.99 9.89 -9.48
N GLN A 64 6.31 10.86 -8.86
CA GLN A 64 6.07 10.88 -7.41
C GLN A 64 4.65 11.33 -7.08
N VAL A 65 4.02 10.69 -6.08
CA VAL A 65 2.76 11.12 -5.47
C VAL A 65 3.01 11.49 -4.02
N ALA A 66 2.45 12.62 -3.61
CA ALA A 66 2.48 13.09 -2.23
C ALA A 66 1.04 13.25 -1.73
N SER A 67 0.80 12.85 -0.49
CA SER A 67 -0.45 13.09 0.20
C SER A 67 -0.18 13.57 1.62
N SER A 68 -0.95 14.54 2.11
CA SER A 68 -0.82 15.10 3.45
C SER A 68 -2.20 15.29 4.05
N LEU A 69 -2.34 15.00 5.34
CA LEU A 69 -3.43 15.57 6.12
C LEU A 69 -3.18 17.07 6.24
N LEU A 70 -4.11 17.86 5.69
CA LEU A 70 -4.20 19.31 5.89
C LEU A 70 -4.57 19.61 7.35
#